data_AF-A0A8C3XJU1-F1
#
_entry.id   AF-A0A8C3XJU1-F1
#
_cell.length_a   1.000
_cell.length_b   1.000
_cell.length_c   1.000
_cell.angle_alpha   90.00
_cell.angle_beta   90.00
_cell.angle_gamma   90.00
#
_symmetry.space_group_name_H-M   'P 1'
#
loop_
_entity.id
_entity.type
_entity.pdbx_description
1 polymer ?
#
loop_
_entity_poly.entity_id
_entity_poly.type
_entity_poly.pdbx_seq_one_letter_code
_entity_poly.pdbx_strand_id
1 'polypeptide(L)'
;MAAGPDALSLFTAIGLSEPKARETLKNEALSALLREAVTQAQGILGPTVDKATGTLLYNVASRLKDQKRLRFLVGCITSKKIVTDLQLSAALEYVRSHPLDPIDTADFEHECGVGVFVTPEQIEEAVEAAINQHRAELLSERYRFNMGLLMGEARGRLRWADGKSIKNEVDLQVGGAVPGCPSGRRGLASERSA
;
A
#
# COMPACT_ATOMS: atom_id res chain seq x y z
N MET A 1 37.54 4.94 -15.69
CA MET A 1 36.11 5.29 -15.76
C MET A 1 35.34 4.12 -15.17
N ALA A 2 34.83 4.24 -13.94
CA ALA A 2 34.11 3.16 -13.30
C ALA A 2 32.79 2.95 -14.03
N ALA A 3 32.65 1.84 -14.75
CA ALA A 3 31.37 1.40 -15.27
C ALA A 3 30.45 1.19 -14.07
N GLY A 4 29.50 2.11 -13.87
CA GLY A 4 28.47 1.95 -12.85
C GLY A 4 27.74 0.61 -13.08
N PRO A 5 27.16 0.01 -12.02
CA PRO A 5 26.43 -1.24 -12.16
C PRO A 5 25.42 -1.12 -13.30
N ASP A 6 25.41 -2.15 -14.14
CA ASP A 6 24.48 -2.29 -15.23
C ASP A 6 23.06 -2.02 -14.73
N ALA A 7 22.34 -1.17 -15.46
CA ALA A 7 21.05 -0.62 -15.05
C ALA A 7 20.04 -1.74 -14.74
N LEU A 8 20.09 -2.79 -15.56
CA LEU A 8 19.26 -3.96 -15.42
C LEU A 8 19.56 -4.69 -14.11
N SER A 9 20.85 -4.90 -13.81
CA SER A 9 21.31 -5.54 -12.57
C SER A 9 20.89 -4.76 -11.32
N LEU A 10 20.94 -3.42 -11.39
CA LEU A 10 20.52 -2.56 -10.28
C LEU A 10 18.99 -2.64 -10.05
N PHE A 11 18.20 -2.65 -11.13
CA PHE A 11 16.74 -2.76 -11.03
C PHE A 11 16.28 -4.15 -10.58
N THR A 12 16.94 -5.22 -11.01
CA THR A 12 16.61 -6.57 -10.53
C THR A 12 17.03 -6.78 -9.08
N ALA A 13 18.14 -6.18 -8.64
CA ALA A 13 18.60 -6.26 -7.25
C ALA A 13 17.59 -5.65 -6.26
N ILE A 14 16.91 -4.56 -6.64
CA ILE A 14 15.86 -3.95 -5.81
C ILE A 14 14.50 -4.66 -5.89
N GLY A 15 14.40 -5.77 -6.64
CA GLY A 15 13.21 -6.62 -6.67
C GLY A 15 12.31 -6.50 -7.90
N LEU A 16 12.69 -5.76 -8.95
CA LEU A 16 11.95 -5.81 -10.21
C LEU A 16 12.21 -7.15 -10.90
N SER A 17 11.18 -7.69 -11.54
CA SER A 17 11.35 -8.81 -12.47
C SER A 17 12.16 -8.35 -13.68
N GLU A 18 12.97 -9.24 -14.25
CA GLU A 18 13.75 -8.95 -15.46
C GLU A 18 12.91 -8.32 -16.60
N PRO A 19 11.70 -8.81 -16.96
CA PRO A 19 10.90 -8.16 -18.00
C PRO A 19 10.52 -6.73 -17.64
N LYS A 20 10.14 -6.47 -16.38
CA LYS A 20 9.76 -5.13 -15.91
C LYS A 20 10.97 -4.19 -15.85
N ALA A 21 12.14 -4.70 -15.48
CA ALA A 21 13.38 -3.95 -15.51
C ALA A 21 13.74 -3.56 -16.95
N ARG A 22 13.66 -4.48 -17.92
CA ARG A 22 13.90 -4.19 -19.35
C ARG A 22 12.90 -3.18 -19.90
N GLU A 23 11.64 -3.26 -19.51
CA GLU A 23 10.62 -2.26 -19.89
C GLU A 23 10.94 -0.89 -19.30
N THR A 24 11.31 -0.82 -18.02
CA THR A 24 11.70 0.42 -17.35
C THR A 24 12.90 1.07 -18.02
N LEU A 25 13.86 0.28 -18.51
CA LEU A 25 15.03 0.78 -19.25
C LEU A 25 14.68 1.44 -20.58
N LYS A 26 13.55 1.10 -21.20
CA LYS A 26 13.09 1.79 -22.42
C LYS A 26 12.66 3.22 -22.14
N ASN A 27 12.29 3.54 -20.90
CA ASN A 27 11.94 4.89 -20.48
C ASN A 27 13.15 5.54 -19.82
N GLU A 28 13.91 6.32 -20.59
CA GLU A 28 15.16 6.94 -20.12
C GLU A 28 14.94 7.85 -18.90
N ALA A 29 13.85 8.63 -18.89
CA ALA A 29 13.54 9.54 -17.77
C ALA A 29 13.23 8.76 -16.48
N LEU A 30 12.38 7.73 -16.56
CA LEU A 30 12.06 6.87 -15.42
C LEU A 30 13.29 6.10 -14.94
N SER A 31 14.08 5.56 -15.87
CA SER A 31 15.31 4.82 -15.59
C SER A 31 16.34 5.68 -14.87
N ALA A 32 16.55 6.92 -15.32
CA ALA A 32 17.43 7.87 -14.67
C ALA A 32 16.97 8.20 -13.24
N LEU A 33 15.68 8.51 -13.07
CA LEU A 33 15.12 8.87 -11.78
C LEU A 33 15.14 7.70 -10.79
N LEU A 34 14.86 6.48 -11.25
CA LEU A 34 14.93 5.28 -10.45
C LEU A 34 16.37 4.97 -10.03
N ARG A 35 17.34 5.09 -10.94
CA ARG A 35 18.75 4.91 -10.62
C ARG A 35 19.19 5.91 -9.55
N GLU A 36 18.78 7.16 -9.68
CA GLU A 36 19.07 8.19 -8.68
C GLU A 36 18.46 7.84 -7.33
N ALA A 37 17.18 7.46 -7.29
CA ALA A 37 16.47 7.05 -6.07
C ALA A 37 17.18 5.90 -5.35
N VAL A 38 17.60 4.87 -6.11
CA VAL A 38 18.32 3.71 -5.56
C VAL A 38 19.70 4.09 -5.06
N THR A 39 20.44 4.92 -5.81
CA THR A 39 21.77 5.37 -5.38
C THR A 39 21.69 6.17 -4.09
N GLN A 40 20.69 7.06 -3.98
CA GLN A 40 20.44 7.81 -2.73
C GLN A 40 20.07 6.87 -1.58
N ALA A 41 19.21 5.88 -1.83
CA ALA A 41 18.84 4.89 -0.81
C ALA A 41 20.05 4.05 -0.36
N GLN A 42 20.91 3.63 -1.30
CA GLN A 42 22.13 2.87 -0.99
C GLN A 42 23.15 3.71 -0.20
N GLY A 43 23.19 5.02 -0.41
CA GLY A 43 24.02 5.92 0.40
C GLY A 43 23.59 6.00 1.86
N ILE A 44 22.32 5.70 2.17
CA ILE A 44 21.74 5.77 3.52
C ILE A 44 21.73 4.38 4.19
N LEU A 45 21.27 3.35 3.46
CA LEU A 45 21.08 2.00 3.99
C LEU A 45 22.27 1.07 3.77
N GLY A 46 23.22 1.46 2.93
CA GLY A 46 24.29 0.59 2.43
C GLY A 46 23.93 -0.09 1.09
N PRO A 47 24.82 -0.94 0.56
CA PRO A 47 24.72 -1.44 -0.82
C PRO A 47 23.48 -2.31 -1.09
N THR A 48 22.94 -2.95 -0.06
CA THR A 48 21.78 -3.84 -0.13
C THR A 48 20.49 -3.11 0.23
N VAL A 49 19.59 -3.02 -0.75
CA VAL A 49 18.23 -2.50 -0.59
C VAL A 49 17.26 -3.68 -0.64
N ASP A 50 16.39 -3.81 0.36
CA ASP A 50 15.38 -4.86 0.39
C ASP A 50 14.31 -4.67 -0.70
N LYS A 51 13.65 -5.76 -1.12
CA LYS A 51 12.68 -5.74 -2.22
C LYS A 51 11.45 -4.86 -1.95
N ALA A 52 11.04 -4.72 -0.68
CA ALA A 52 9.89 -3.89 -0.33
C ALA A 52 10.24 -2.41 -0.49
N THR A 53 11.39 -1.99 0.04
CA THR A 53 11.98 -0.66 -0.18
C THR A 53 12.16 -0.39 -1.68
N GLY A 54 12.72 -1.34 -2.43
CA GLY A 54 12.90 -1.22 -3.87
C GLY A 54 11.61 -1.01 -4.66
N THR A 55 10.54 -1.70 -4.26
CA THR A 55 9.20 -1.52 -4.85
C THR A 55 8.68 -0.10 -4.58
N LEU A 56 8.87 0.43 -3.38
CA LEU A 56 8.47 1.81 -3.05
C LEU A 56 9.30 2.85 -3.83
N LEU A 57 10.61 2.64 -3.97
CA LEU A 57 11.48 3.51 -4.78
C LEU A 57 11.05 3.54 -6.25
N TYR A 58 10.67 2.38 -6.81
CA TYR A 58 10.07 2.30 -8.15
C TYR A 58 8.76 3.08 -8.25
N ASN A 59 7.89 2.95 -7.25
CA ASN A 59 6.61 3.67 -7.23
C ASN A 59 6.81 5.19 -7.09
N VAL A 60 7.81 5.65 -6.34
CA VAL A 60 8.22 7.07 -6.34
C VAL A 60 8.66 7.48 -7.74
N ALA A 61 9.63 6.78 -8.34
CA ALA A 61 10.19 7.18 -9.63
C ALA A 61 9.14 7.21 -10.76
N SER A 62 8.16 6.30 -10.73
CA SER A 62 7.10 6.23 -11.75
C SER A 62 5.97 7.25 -11.57
N ARG A 63 5.76 7.79 -10.37
CA ARG A 63 4.61 8.65 -10.05
C ARG A 63 4.99 10.08 -9.67
N LEU A 64 6.26 10.31 -9.31
CA LEU A 64 6.75 11.61 -8.87
C LEU A 64 6.80 12.60 -10.05
N LYS A 65 6.10 13.73 -9.89
CA LYS A 65 6.12 14.81 -10.88
C LYS A 65 7.21 15.84 -10.60
N ASP A 66 7.44 16.16 -9.33
CA ASP A 66 8.48 17.11 -8.91
C ASP A 66 9.74 16.37 -8.43
N GLN A 67 10.76 16.31 -9.29
CA GLN A 67 12.01 15.62 -9.01
C GLN A 67 12.79 16.23 -7.85
N LYS A 68 12.56 17.51 -7.50
CA LYS A 68 13.22 18.15 -6.35
C LYS A 68 12.90 17.46 -5.03
N ARG A 69 11.74 16.79 -4.99
CA ARG A 69 11.18 16.12 -3.82
C ARG A 69 11.65 14.68 -3.68
N LEU A 70 12.39 14.17 -4.67
CA LEU A 70 12.89 12.80 -4.68
C LEU A 70 13.71 12.49 -3.43
N ARG A 71 14.67 13.36 -3.09
CA ARG A 71 15.56 13.16 -1.94
C ARG A 71 14.80 13.05 -0.63
N PHE A 72 13.78 13.90 -0.45
CA PHE A 72 12.94 13.89 0.74
C PHE A 72 12.18 12.56 0.86
N LEU A 73 11.49 12.14 -0.20
CA LEU A 73 10.71 10.89 -0.20
C LEU A 73 11.60 9.64 -0.03
N VAL A 74 12.77 9.61 -0.67
CA VAL A 74 13.75 8.52 -0.48
C VAL A 74 14.22 8.47 0.98
N GLY A 75 14.47 9.62 1.60
CA GLY A 75 14.77 9.72 3.03
C GLY A 75 13.66 9.14 3.92
N CYS A 76 12.41 9.45 3.61
CA CYS A 76 11.25 8.91 4.35
C CYS A 76 11.11 7.39 4.21
N ILE A 77 11.32 6.85 3.00
CA ILE A 77 11.24 5.40 2.75
C ILE A 77 12.39 4.66 3.44
N THR A 78 13.62 5.17 3.30
CA THR A 78 14.81 4.56 3.91
C THR A 78 14.77 4.60 5.43
N SER A 79 14.20 5.67 6.01
CA SER A 79 13.93 5.79 7.45
C SER A 79 12.73 4.96 7.93
N LYS A 80 12.11 4.14 7.06
CA LYS A 80 10.91 3.34 7.36
C LYS A 80 9.71 4.16 7.89
N LYS A 81 9.64 5.45 7.55
CA LYS A 81 8.45 6.28 7.81
C LYS A 81 7.32 5.92 6.84
N ILE A 82 7.67 5.69 5.57
CA ILE A 82 6.76 5.20 4.53
C ILE A 82 7.11 3.75 4.26
N VAL A 83 6.18 2.85 4.56
CA VAL A 83 6.36 1.40 4.40
C VAL A 83 5.31 0.76 3.50
N THR A 84 4.21 1.46 3.19
CA THR A 84 3.14 0.96 2.31
C THR A 84 2.94 1.86 1.08
N ASP A 85 2.40 1.29 0.01
CA ASP A 85 2.02 2.06 -1.19
C ASP A 85 0.91 3.10 -0.91
N LEU A 86 0.06 2.84 0.10
CA LEU A 86 -0.96 3.78 0.52
C LEU A 86 -0.36 5.04 1.14
N GLN A 87 0.58 4.88 2.07
CA GLN A 87 1.34 5.99 2.65
C GLN A 87 2.14 6.73 1.57
N LEU A 88 2.75 6.00 0.63
CA LEU A 88 3.45 6.62 -0.49
C LEU A 88 2.50 7.43 -1.40
N SER A 89 1.30 6.92 -1.65
CA SER A 89 0.28 7.63 -2.43
C SER A 89 -0.13 8.94 -1.76
N ALA A 90 -0.33 8.91 -0.43
CA ALA A 90 -0.60 10.11 0.35
C ALA A 90 0.58 11.09 0.34
N ALA A 91 1.81 10.60 0.49
CA ALA A 91 3.02 11.43 0.43
C ALA A 91 3.20 12.12 -0.93
N LEU A 92 2.95 11.42 -2.03
CA LEU A 92 2.98 11.99 -3.37
C LEU A 92 1.90 13.06 -3.57
N GLU A 93 0.71 12.86 -2.98
CA GLU A 93 -0.35 13.85 -3.01
C GLU A 93 -0.01 15.09 -2.17
N TYR A 94 0.52 14.88 -0.96
CA TYR A 94 0.93 15.94 -0.05
C TYR A 94 2.00 16.84 -0.68
N VAL A 95 3.04 16.23 -1.24
CA VAL A 95 4.13 16.96 -1.90
C VAL A 95 3.63 17.74 -3.13
N ARG A 96 2.60 17.23 -3.80
CA ARG A 96 1.97 17.91 -4.94
C ARG A 96 1.12 19.11 -4.50
N SER A 97 0.43 19.02 -3.37
CA SER A 97 -0.38 20.12 -2.82
C SER A 97 0.46 21.17 -2.07
N HIS A 98 1.67 20.82 -1.64
CA HIS A 98 2.61 21.69 -0.93
C HIS A 98 3.90 21.95 -1.74
N PRO A 99 3.84 22.79 -2.79
CA PRO A 99 5.00 23.06 -3.65
C PRO A 99 6.05 23.97 -3.00
N LEU A 100 5.74 24.59 -1.86
CA LEU A 100 6.64 25.53 -1.16
C LEU A 100 7.61 24.79 -0.25
N ASP A 101 8.79 25.37 -0.07
CA ASP A 101 9.79 24.93 0.89
C ASP A 101 9.83 25.87 2.11
N PRO A 102 10.12 25.36 3.32
CA PRO A 102 10.36 23.95 3.66
C PRO A 102 9.05 23.14 3.81
N ILE A 103 9.13 21.82 3.61
CA ILE A 103 8.03 20.90 3.96
C ILE A 103 7.91 20.86 5.49
N ASP A 104 6.70 21.10 6.01
CA ASP A 104 6.40 20.84 7.41
C ASP A 104 6.42 19.32 7.64
N THR A 105 7.44 18.88 8.38
CA THR A 105 7.65 17.44 8.62
C THR A 105 6.57 16.86 9.54
N ALA A 106 6.04 17.63 10.48
CA ALA A 106 5.02 17.15 11.42
C ALA A 106 3.68 16.97 10.70
N ASP A 107 3.29 17.96 9.90
CA ASP A 107 2.08 17.89 9.08
C ASP A 107 2.17 16.79 8.01
N PHE A 108 3.33 16.67 7.35
CA PHE A 108 3.59 15.57 6.41
C PHE A 108 3.45 14.19 7.07
N GLU A 109 4.05 13.99 8.24
CA GLU A 109 3.99 12.71 8.95
C GLU A 109 2.56 12.36 9.35
N HIS A 110 1.79 13.34 9.83
CA HIS A 110 0.38 13.18 10.15
C HIS A 110 -0.44 12.79 8.91
N GLU A 111 -0.36 13.56 7.83
CA GLU A 111 -1.16 13.35 6.61
C GLU A 111 -0.79 12.07 5.86
N CYS A 112 0.45 11.61 6.02
CA CYS A 112 0.93 10.35 5.42
C CYS A 112 0.77 9.14 6.34
N GLY A 113 0.23 9.30 7.55
CA GLY A 113 0.06 8.19 8.50
C GLY A 113 1.38 7.56 8.93
N VAL A 114 2.44 8.36 9.05
CA VAL A 114 3.74 7.90 9.57
C VAL A 114 3.57 7.56 11.04
N GLY A 115 4.02 6.38 11.44
CA GLY A 115 3.89 5.90 12.81
C GLY A 115 2.47 5.46 13.20
N VAL A 116 1.48 5.55 12.31
CA VAL A 116 0.14 5.02 12.56
C VAL A 116 0.16 3.51 12.36
N PHE A 117 -0.01 2.77 13.45
CA PHE A 117 -0.18 1.33 13.44
C PHE A 117 -1.61 1.00 13.85
N VAL A 118 -2.36 0.35 12.95
CA VAL A 118 -3.73 -0.09 13.26
C VAL A 118 -3.67 -1.46 13.93
N THR A 119 -4.17 -1.55 15.16
CA THR A 119 -4.17 -2.79 15.93
C THR A 119 -5.33 -3.70 15.53
N PRO A 120 -5.24 -5.03 15.77
CA PRO A 120 -6.35 -5.95 15.53
C PRO A 120 -7.64 -5.53 16.25
N GLU A 121 -7.52 -5.03 17.48
CA GLU A 121 -8.66 -4.60 18.31
C GLU A 121 -9.37 -3.39 17.67
N GLN A 122 -8.61 -2.44 17.12
CA GLN A 122 -9.21 -1.30 16.39
C GLN A 122 -9.97 -1.76 15.14
N ILE A 123 -9.48 -2.80 14.46
CA ILE A 123 -10.16 -3.40 13.30
C ILE A 123 -11.46 -4.08 13.76
N GLU A 124 -11.40 -4.88 14.83
CA GLU A 124 -12.54 -5.56 15.43
C GLU A 124 -13.65 -4.55 15.80
N GLU A 125 -13.31 -3.50 16.54
CA GLU A 125 -14.25 -2.45 16.94
C GLU A 125 -14.86 -1.70 15.74
N ALA A 126 -14.04 -1.38 14.73
CA ALA A 126 -14.53 -0.66 13.55
C ALA A 126 -15.47 -1.53 12.70
N VAL A 127 -15.18 -2.83 12.58
CA VAL A 127 -16.01 -3.81 11.87
C VAL A 127 -17.29 -4.07 12.65
N GLU A 128 -17.21 -4.27 13.96
CA GLU A 128 -18.37 -4.47 14.83
C GLU A 128 -19.33 -3.28 14.73
N ALA A 129 -18.81 -2.06 14.79
CA ALA A 129 -19.61 -0.87 14.68
C ALA A 129 -20.29 -0.73 13.30
N ALA A 130 -19.62 -1.12 12.21
CA ALA A 130 -20.21 -1.17 10.87
C ALA A 130 -21.32 -2.24 10.79
N ILE A 131 -21.10 -3.43 11.35
CA ILE A 131 -22.11 -4.50 11.40
C ILE A 131 -23.33 -4.05 12.21
N ASN A 132 -23.12 -3.42 13.37
CA ASN A 132 -24.20 -2.94 14.22
C ASN A 132 -25.04 -1.85 13.54
N GLN A 133 -24.41 -0.98 12.76
CA GLN A 133 -25.09 0.04 11.97
C GLN A 133 -26.01 -0.57 10.90
N HIS A 134 -25.60 -1.68 10.28
CA HIS A 134 -26.35 -2.36 9.21
C HIS A 134 -27.08 -3.63 9.67
N ARG A 135 -27.21 -3.85 10.98
CA ARG A 135 -27.63 -5.14 11.56
C ARG A 135 -29.00 -5.61 11.07
N ALA A 136 -29.96 -4.69 10.96
CA ALA A 136 -31.32 -5.03 10.53
C ALA A 136 -31.36 -5.52 9.08
N GLU A 137 -30.67 -4.82 8.18
CA GLU A 137 -30.55 -5.17 6.76
C GLU A 137 -29.76 -6.47 6.58
N LEU A 138 -28.67 -6.62 7.32
CA LEU A 138 -27.82 -7.81 7.28
C LEU A 138 -28.57 -9.08 7.71
N LEU A 139 -29.44 -9.00 8.73
CA LEU A 139 -30.29 -10.12 9.14
C LEU A 139 -31.41 -10.43 8.14
N SER A 140 -31.93 -9.41 7.45
CA SER A 140 -33.00 -9.56 6.45
C SER A 140 -32.48 -10.16 5.15
N GLU A 141 -31.42 -9.58 4.58
CA GLU A 141 -30.88 -9.94 3.28
C GLU A 141 -29.88 -11.10 3.34
N ARG A 142 -29.32 -11.38 4.53
CA ARG A 142 -28.29 -12.40 4.76
C ARG A 142 -27.17 -12.31 3.72
N TYR A 143 -27.02 -13.33 2.88
CA TYR A 143 -25.98 -13.42 1.84
C TYR A 143 -26.16 -12.45 0.67
N ARG A 144 -27.33 -11.82 0.53
CA ARG A 144 -27.55 -10.80 -0.49
C ARG A 144 -27.06 -9.42 -0.06
N PHE A 145 -26.82 -9.25 1.24
CA PHE A 145 -26.31 -7.99 1.76
C PHE A 145 -24.95 -7.64 1.13
N ASN A 146 -24.77 -6.37 0.81
CA ASN A 146 -23.53 -5.89 0.22
C ASN A 146 -22.42 -5.80 1.27
N MET A 147 -21.71 -6.92 1.46
CA MET A 147 -20.56 -7.01 2.36
C MET A 147 -19.46 -5.97 2.08
N GLY A 148 -19.39 -5.46 0.84
CA GLY A 148 -18.46 -4.39 0.47
C GLY A 148 -18.73 -3.08 1.21
N LEU A 149 -19.95 -2.87 1.71
CA LEU A 149 -20.35 -1.68 2.45
C LEU A 149 -19.71 -1.67 3.85
N LEU A 150 -19.70 -2.81 4.54
CA LEU A 150 -19.00 -2.97 5.84
C LEU A 150 -17.50 -2.73 5.71
N MET A 151 -16.88 -3.31 4.68
CA MET A 151 -15.47 -3.10 4.40
C MET A 151 -15.16 -1.64 4.07
N GLY A 152 -16.07 -0.96 3.35
CA GLY A 152 -15.97 0.46 3.02
C GLY A 152 -16.03 1.35 4.26
N GLU A 153 -16.97 1.11 5.17
CA GLU A 153 -17.09 1.87 6.42
C GLU A 153 -15.89 1.65 7.35
N ALA A 154 -15.49 0.39 7.55
CA ALA A 154 -14.32 0.07 8.38
C ALA A 154 -13.04 0.73 7.81
N ARG A 155 -12.84 0.69 6.49
CA ARG A 155 -11.72 1.38 5.83
C ARG A 155 -11.82 2.90 5.92
N GLY A 156 -13.02 3.47 5.90
CA GLY A 156 -13.24 4.91 6.09
C GLY A 156 -12.78 5.38 7.46
N ARG A 157 -12.97 4.56 8.50
CA ARG A 157 -12.52 4.84 9.87
C ARG A 157 -11.03 4.53 10.06
N LEU A 158 -10.53 3.49 9.39
CA LEU A 158 -9.17 3.00 9.51
C LEU A 158 -8.43 3.15 8.18
N ARG A 159 -8.15 4.40 7.78
CA ARG A 159 -7.50 4.73 6.50
C ARG A 159 -6.25 3.90 6.26
N TRP A 160 -5.41 3.72 7.29
CA TRP A 160 -4.10 3.07 7.21
C TRP A 160 -4.13 1.57 7.50
N ALA A 161 -5.32 0.97 7.71
CA ALA A 161 -5.43 -0.46 7.98
C ALA A 161 -5.18 -1.31 6.74
N ASP A 162 -4.62 -2.49 6.98
CA ASP A 162 -4.49 -3.51 5.95
C ASP A 162 -5.87 -4.02 5.52
N GLY A 163 -6.15 -3.92 4.22
CA GLY A 163 -7.46 -4.28 3.67
C GLY A 163 -7.77 -5.77 3.77
N LYS A 164 -6.76 -6.64 3.85
CA LYS A 164 -6.95 -8.07 4.03
C LYS A 164 -7.33 -8.36 5.49
N SER A 165 -6.71 -7.70 6.46
CA SER A 165 -7.11 -7.78 7.86
C SER A 165 -8.55 -7.34 8.09
N ILE A 166 -8.96 -6.19 7.53
CA ILE A 166 -10.37 -5.73 7.59
C ILE A 166 -11.32 -6.76 6.99
N LYS A 167 -10.99 -7.29 5.80
CA LYS A 167 -11.81 -8.31 5.14
C LYS A 167 -11.97 -9.56 6.00
N ASN A 168 -10.87 -10.09 6.54
CA ASN A 168 -10.87 -11.30 7.34
C ASN A 168 -11.76 -11.13 8.59
N GLU A 169 -11.69 -9.95 9.22
CA GLU A 169 -12.50 -9.63 10.39
C GLU A 169 -13.99 -9.52 10.05
N VAL A 170 -14.34 -8.86 8.93
CA VAL A 170 -15.71 -8.80 8.43
C VAL A 170 -16.26 -10.20 8.15
N ASP A 171 -15.50 -11.07 7.48
CA ASP A 171 -15.89 -12.44 7.17
C ASP A 171 -16.08 -13.26 8.47
N LEU A 172 -15.27 -13.02 9.50
CA LEU A 172 -15.36 -13.68 10.81
C LEU A 172 -16.62 -13.26 11.59
N GLN A 173 -16.83 -11.95 11.78
CA GLN A 173 -17.94 -11.45 12.59
C GLN A 173 -19.30 -11.69 11.94
N VAL A 174 -19.42 -11.54 10.62
CA VAL A 174 -20.67 -11.85 9.92
C VAL A 174 -20.98 -13.35 9.93
N GLY A 175 -19.94 -14.19 9.87
CA GLY A 175 -20.09 -15.64 10.05
C GLY A 175 -20.68 -16.02 11.41
N GLY A 176 -20.33 -15.30 12.47
CA GLY A 176 -20.90 -15.46 13.82
C GLY A 176 -22.28 -14.81 13.99
N ALA A 177 -22.51 -13.64 13.38
CA ALA A 177 -23.74 -12.88 13.52
C ALA A 177 -24.93 -13.46 12.73
N VAL A 178 -24.67 -14.27 11.70
CA VAL A 178 -25.71 -14.89 10.85
C VAL A 178 -25.64 -16.41 10.91
N PRO A 179 -26.53 -17.08 11.67
CA PRO A 179 -26.56 -18.54 11.75
C PRO A 179 -26.75 -19.20 10.38
N GLY A 180 -25.85 -20.11 10.02
CA GLY A 180 -25.86 -20.86 8.76
C GLY A 180 -24.82 -20.42 7.73
N CYS A 181 -23.99 -19.41 8.04
CA CYS A 181 -22.93 -18.89 7.16
C CYS A 181 -21.80 -19.93 6.99
N PRO A 182 -21.57 -20.48 5.77
CA PRO A 182 -20.44 -21.35 5.54
C PRO A 182 -19.16 -20.49 5.50
N SER A 183 -18.47 -20.41 6.62
CA SER A 183 -17.13 -19.84 6.71
C SER A 183 -16.21 -20.54 5.71
N GLY A 184 -15.84 -19.82 4.64
CA GLY A 184 -14.70 -20.16 3.79
C GLY A 184 -14.78 -21.49 3.02
N ARG A 185 -15.45 -21.50 1.86
CA ARG A 185 -14.98 -22.29 0.69
C ARG A 185 -15.12 -21.47 -0.59
N ARG A 186 -14.03 -20.82 -0.98
CA ARG A 186 -13.76 -20.56 -2.40
C ARG A 186 -12.87 -21.71 -2.87
N GLY A 187 -13.45 -22.64 -3.63
CA GLY A 187 -12.69 -23.71 -4.26
C GLY A 187 -13.58 -24.83 -4.82
N LEU A 188 -13.72 -24.81 -6.16
CA LEU A 188 -14.09 -25.94 -7.04
C LEU A 188 -15.54 -26.42 -6.95
N ALA A 189 -16.26 -26.77 -8.02
CA ALA A 189 -16.14 -26.61 -9.45
C ALA A 189 -17.55 -26.91 -10.02
N SER A 190 -17.79 -26.45 -11.24
CA SER A 190 -18.97 -26.74 -12.06
C SER A 190 -19.41 -28.22 -12.03
N GLU A 191 -20.58 -28.52 -11.44
CA GLU A 191 -21.42 -29.63 -11.89
C GLU A 191 -22.55 -29.05 -12.73
N ARG A 192 -22.40 -29.15 -14.05
CA ARG A 192 -23.52 -29.11 -14.99
C ARG A 192 -23.90 -30.57 -15.26
N SER A 193 -25.06 -30.97 -14.74
CA SER A 193 -25.86 -32.03 -15.35
C SER A 193 -26.66 -31.43 -16.50
N ALA A 194 -26.36 -31.90 -17.71
CA ALA A 194 -27.30 -32.19 -18.80
C ALA A 194 -26.50 -32.78 -19.96
#